data_AF-R7P5B7-F1
#
_entry.id   AF-R7P5B7-F1
#
_cell.length_a   1.000
_cell.length_b   1.000
_cell.length_c   1.000
_cell.angle_alpha   90.00
_cell.angle_beta   90.00
_cell.angle_gamma   90.00
#
_symmetry.space_group_name_H-M   'P 1'
#
loop_
_entity.id
_entity.type
_entity.pdbx_description
1 polymer ?
#
loop_
_entity_poly.entity_id
_entity_poly.type
_entity_poly.pdbx_seq_one_letter_code
_entity_poly.pdbx_strand_id
1 'polypeptide(L)'
;MEKKKVKLFSAIALLALAFLVVGATYAYFQNQYGAASNANVKVTTYTTDMLTFETGRNINFTAGQDDFASGKGNKTGSTFARATLQANNKTNTATANYYMYLNIENNTFTYTNTGTPELLLQVVDKTSGNPVTNITGLNYVTVTDGKNTSISGFDITTKKGLIALFLNKEISASPKTIEEYTITITLVNHNFDQNVNTGKNLNGKLIIQKEKIITSVADVAKSGDNLVTALQNLSTKSKPSYTGLYHHDASLTNGAGDNSYRFAGADPNNYVCFGSDEATCPNENLYRIIGVIDGKVKLIHAYGATTDMLGTDEGYAKTYQEAWGSLSSYGSLSSYYKGNGDLTKIGTYKWNKTRDNTWSTSTTNTTNLNTNYIAYLDSKNTKWKIMIADTTWYVGGMTSTYGALSNAKTAYNYEVGANKDATTTLTSKIGLMYVSEYYYGATPDYWMLPGFDQNGHPNEDKTTWIGEDYTKAYNDNWMNTGLNEWTISRTFDDSDIAFDVNVYGLVYVDFVDGSDGRGLVARPSFSLSSSIKFTSGEGTAVNPIRIKL
;
A
#
# COMPACT_ATOMS: atom_id res chain seq x y z
N MET A 1 -10.27 65.17 23.85
CA MET A 1 -10.92 63.85 23.62
C MET A 1 -10.62 62.84 24.74
N GLU A 2 -9.47 62.88 25.40
CA GLU A 2 -9.12 61.95 26.50
C GLU A 2 -10.06 62.02 27.72
N LYS A 3 -10.45 63.23 28.17
CA LYS A 3 -11.39 63.38 29.30
C LYS A 3 -12.78 62.79 29.05
N LYS A 4 -13.20 62.60 27.78
CA LYS A 4 -14.46 61.90 27.43
C LYS A 4 -14.30 60.38 27.46
N LYS A 5 -13.13 59.85 27.09
CA LYS A 5 -12.81 58.41 27.17
C LYS A 5 -12.71 57.93 28.61
N VAL A 6 -12.10 58.70 29.50
CA VAL A 6 -12.02 58.36 30.95
C VAL A 6 -13.40 58.33 31.60
N LYS A 7 -14.31 59.24 31.22
CA LYS A 7 -15.71 59.23 31.67
C LYS A 7 -16.48 58.03 31.12
N LEU A 8 -16.24 57.64 29.86
CA LEU A 8 -16.85 56.45 29.25
C LEU A 8 -16.36 55.16 29.93
N PHE A 9 -15.06 55.01 30.14
CA PHE A 9 -14.50 53.84 30.83
C PHE A 9 -14.92 53.77 32.31
N SER A 10 -15.03 54.91 32.99
CA SER A 10 -15.57 54.96 34.36
C SER A 10 -17.05 54.61 34.40
N ALA A 11 -17.85 55.05 33.41
CA ALA A 11 -19.26 54.67 33.29
C ALA A 11 -19.44 53.18 32.99
N ILE A 12 -18.60 52.60 32.13
CA ILE A 12 -18.60 51.15 31.84
C ILE A 12 -18.15 50.34 33.06
N ALA A 13 -17.14 50.81 33.80
CA ALA A 13 -16.68 50.16 35.03
C ALA A 13 -17.76 50.23 36.13
N LEU A 14 -18.47 51.35 36.26
CA LEU A 14 -19.60 51.50 37.18
C LEU A 14 -20.80 50.62 36.77
N LEU A 15 -21.09 50.48 35.49
CA LEU A 15 -22.11 49.55 34.98
C LEU A 15 -21.73 48.09 35.22
N ALA A 16 -20.48 47.72 34.98
CA ALA A 16 -19.97 46.39 35.25
C ALA A 16 -20.01 46.08 36.75
N LEU A 17 -19.62 47.03 37.61
CA LEU A 17 -19.72 46.91 39.06
C LEU A 17 -21.19 46.81 39.50
N ALA A 18 -22.11 47.59 38.91
CA ALA A 18 -23.54 47.50 39.18
C ALA A 18 -24.11 46.13 38.77
N PHE A 19 -23.73 45.56 37.62
CA PHE A 19 -24.12 44.20 37.24
C PHE A 19 -23.54 43.13 38.16
N LEU A 20 -22.33 43.33 38.67
CA LEU A 20 -21.67 42.41 39.61
C LEU A 20 -22.34 42.48 40.99
N VAL A 21 -22.71 43.68 41.45
CA VAL A 21 -23.46 43.89 42.68
C VAL A 21 -24.89 43.37 42.55
N VAL A 22 -25.57 43.59 41.41
CA VAL A 22 -26.91 43.04 41.13
C VAL A 22 -26.87 41.51 41.04
N GLY A 23 -25.84 40.93 40.42
CA GLY A 23 -25.64 39.48 40.39
C GLY A 23 -25.34 38.89 41.76
N ALA A 24 -24.52 39.56 42.57
CA ALA A 24 -24.19 39.14 43.94
C ALA A 24 -25.37 39.30 44.90
N THR A 25 -26.17 40.37 44.77
CA THR A 25 -27.40 40.56 45.56
C THR A 25 -28.49 39.59 45.12
N TYR A 26 -28.67 39.34 43.82
CA TYR A 26 -29.58 38.31 43.32
C TYR A 26 -29.22 36.91 43.84
N ALA A 27 -27.93 36.56 43.89
CA ALA A 27 -27.45 35.31 44.47
C ALA A 27 -27.63 35.25 46.01
N TYR A 28 -27.47 36.37 46.71
CA TYR A 28 -27.69 36.46 48.16
C TYR A 28 -29.18 36.34 48.54
N PHE A 29 -30.09 36.95 47.78
CA PHE A 29 -31.53 36.89 48.04
C PHE A 29 -32.19 35.58 47.53
N GLN A 30 -31.64 34.93 46.50
CA GLN A 30 -32.08 33.59 46.06
C GLN A 30 -31.76 32.48 47.08
N ASN A 31 -30.72 32.65 47.90
CA ASN A 31 -30.35 31.68 48.93
C ASN A 31 -31.27 31.65 50.17
N GLN A 32 -32.22 32.58 50.30
CA GLN A 32 -33.15 32.62 51.44
C GLN A 32 -34.52 31.95 51.19
N TYR A 33 -34.93 31.66 49.94
CA TYR A 33 -36.32 31.28 49.66
C TYR A 33 -36.57 30.22 48.57
N GLY A 34 -35.69 29.23 48.38
CA GLY A 34 -36.10 27.95 47.76
C GLY A 34 -35.16 27.37 46.71
N ALA A 35 -35.22 26.03 46.59
CA ALA A 35 -34.31 25.21 45.81
C ALA A 35 -34.47 25.36 44.28
N ALA A 36 -33.38 25.67 43.55
CA ALA A 36 -33.21 25.26 42.14
C ALA A 36 -31.77 25.42 41.57
N SER A 37 -31.42 24.42 40.75
CA SER A 37 -30.40 24.28 39.69
C SER A 37 -29.15 25.18 39.64
N ASN A 38 -27.99 24.53 39.76
CA ASN A 38 -26.69 25.07 39.36
C ASN A 38 -26.65 25.32 37.83
N ALA A 39 -26.96 26.53 37.38
CA ALA A 39 -26.56 26.98 36.05
C ALA A 39 -25.04 27.25 36.09
N ASN A 40 -24.26 26.21 35.78
CA ASN A 40 -22.80 26.31 35.73
C ASN A 40 -22.42 27.10 34.46
N VAL A 41 -22.22 28.42 34.60
CA VAL A 41 -21.75 29.28 33.50
C VAL A 41 -20.25 29.02 33.29
N LYS A 42 -19.93 28.09 32.40
CA LYS A 42 -18.54 27.81 31.99
C LYS A 42 -18.10 28.86 30.96
N VAL A 43 -17.41 29.90 31.42
CA VAL A 43 -16.73 30.86 30.53
C VAL A 43 -15.37 30.26 30.15
N THR A 44 -15.26 29.70 28.95
CA THR A 44 -13.97 29.26 28.38
C THR A 44 -13.36 30.45 27.61
N THR A 45 -12.32 31.08 28.15
CA THR A 45 -11.54 32.10 27.42
C THR A 45 -10.38 31.43 26.70
N TYR A 46 -10.40 31.40 25.36
CA TYR A 46 -9.30 30.85 24.56
C TYR A 46 -8.22 31.92 24.36
N THR A 47 -6.98 31.65 24.81
CA THR A 47 -5.82 32.53 24.56
C THR A 47 -5.23 32.34 23.17
N THR A 48 -5.60 31.27 22.47
CA THR A 48 -5.15 30.89 21.12
C THR A 48 -6.34 30.51 20.25
N ASP A 49 -6.18 30.59 18.92
CA ASP A 49 -7.21 30.11 17.99
C ASP A 49 -7.45 28.61 18.19
N MET A 50 -8.69 28.19 17.98
CA MET A 50 -9.14 26.83 18.26
C MET A 50 -9.69 26.19 16.99
N LEU A 51 -8.99 25.14 16.53
CA LEU A 51 -9.46 24.25 15.47
C LEU A 51 -9.96 22.95 16.10
N THR A 52 -11.25 22.65 15.94
CA THR A 52 -11.88 21.43 16.44
C THR A 52 -12.48 20.62 15.31
N PHE A 53 -12.52 19.31 15.49
CA PHE A 53 -13.06 18.39 14.50
C PHE A 53 -14.18 17.52 15.07
N GLU A 54 -15.14 17.20 14.22
CA GLU A 54 -16.24 16.29 14.54
C GLU A 54 -16.50 15.39 13.32
N THR A 55 -16.81 14.12 13.58
CA THR A 55 -17.20 13.16 12.54
C THR A 55 -18.45 12.42 12.96
N GLY A 56 -19.25 12.03 11.98
CA GLY A 56 -20.37 11.13 12.19
C GLY A 56 -19.93 9.68 12.36
N ARG A 57 -20.89 8.76 12.26
CA ARG A 57 -20.64 7.31 12.38
C ARG A 57 -19.85 6.76 11.19
N ASN A 58 -19.21 5.61 11.39
CA ASN A 58 -18.61 4.84 10.30
C ASN A 58 -19.68 4.45 9.25
N ILE A 59 -19.26 4.35 8.00
CA ILE A 59 -20.08 3.88 6.88
C ILE A 59 -19.89 2.38 6.74
N ASN A 60 -20.89 1.60 7.13
CA ASN A 60 -20.86 0.14 7.05
C ASN A 60 -22.11 -0.39 6.35
N PHE A 61 -21.95 -1.24 5.34
CA PHE A 61 -23.07 -2.01 4.78
C PHE A 61 -22.61 -3.33 4.14
N THR A 62 -23.51 -4.32 4.19
CA THR A 62 -23.41 -5.59 3.47
C THR A 62 -24.49 -5.62 2.39
N ALA A 63 -24.21 -6.15 1.21
CA ALA A 63 -25.19 -6.34 0.16
C ALA A 63 -25.87 -7.70 0.28
N GLY A 64 -27.20 -7.71 0.43
CA GLY A 64 -28.00 -8.93 0.34
C GLY A 64 -28.47 -9.20 -1.09
N GLN A 65 -28.97 -10.40 -1.36
CA GLN A 65 -29.55 -10.73 -2.68
C GLN A 65 -30.68 -9.76 -3.05
N ASP A 66 -31.51 -9.41 -2.07
CA ASP A 66 -32.59 -8.44 -2.26
C ASP A 66 -32.09 -7.07 -2.69
N ASP A 67 -30.84 -6.68 -2.39
CA ASP A 67 -30.31 -5.35 -2.74
C ASP A 67 -30.08 -5.19 -4.25
N PHE A 68 -29.99 -6.30 -4.98
CA PHE A 68 -29.81 -6.34 -6.44
C PHE A 68 -31.08 -6.73 -7.19
N ALA A 69 -32.23 -6.74 -6.52
CA ALA A 69 -33.51 -7.03 -7.18
C ALA A 69 -33.84 -5.97 -8.23
N SER A 70 -34.31 -6.42 -9.40
CA SER A 70 -34.73 -5.52 -10.48
C SER A 70 -35.78 -4.52 -9.99
N GLY A 71 -35.59 -3.24 -10.35
CA GLY A 71 -36.47 -2.16 -9.91
C GLY A 71 -36.31 -1.74 -8.44
N LYS A 72 -35.38 -2.32 -7.67
CA LYS A 72 -34.99 -1.77 -6.36
C LYS A 72 -34.10 -0.54 -6.52
N GLY A 73 -34.11 0.36 -5.54
CA GLY A 73 -33.23 1.53 -5.53
C GLY A 73 -31.84 1.19 -5.01
N ASN A 74 -30.92 2.13 -5.17
CA ASN A 74 -29.55 2.05 -4.66
C ASN A 74 -29.53 1.95 -3.13
N LYS A 75 -28.47 1.35 -2.59
CA LYS A 75 -28.20 1.33 -1.15
C LYS A 75 -27.15 2.38 -0.83
N THR A 76 -27.40 3.19 0.19
CA THR A 76 -26.49 4.28 0.57
C THR A 76 -26.10 4.20 2.04
N GLY A 77 -24.86 4.59 2.33
CA GLY A 77 -24.40 4.91 3.66
C GLY A 77 -23.83 6.32 3.66
N SER A 78 -24.21 7.14 4.62
CA SER A 78 -23.79 8.54 4.69
C SER A 78 -23.36 8.93 6.10
N THR A 79 -22.41 9.84 6.16
CA THR A 79 -21.88 10.43 7.40
C THR A 79 -21.43 11.87 7.13
N PHE A 80 -20.90 12.55 8.14
CA PHE A 80 -20.37 13.90 7.98
C PHE A 80 -18.98 14.04 8.60
N ALA A 81 -18.23 15.04 8.14
CA ALA A 81 -17.04 15.54 8.79
C ALA A 81 -17.13 17.06 8.89
N ARG A 82 -16.75 17.62 10.03
CA ARG A 82 -16.85 19.05 10.33
C ARG A 82 -15.54 19.56 10.91
N ALA A 83 -15.00 20.63 10.31
CA ALA A 83 -13.95 21.46 10.88
C ALA A 83 -14.57 22.76 11.39
N THR A 84 -14.26 23.13 12.63
CA THR A 84 -14.66 24.43 13.20
C THR A 84 -13.41 25.18 13.61
N LEU A 85 -13.20 26.35 13.00
CA LEU A 85 -12.16 27.28 13.40
C LEU A 85 -12.79 28.45 14.16
N GLN A 86 -12.30 28.70 15.36
CA GLN A 86 -12.71 29.79 16.24
C GLN A 86 -11.49 30.66 16.56
N ALA A 87 -11.51 31.91 16.15
CA ALA A 87 -10.50 32.90 16.49
C ALA A 87 -10.54 33.23 18.00
N ASN A 88 -9.37 33.52 18.56
CA ASN A 88 -9.16 33.83 19.98
C ASN A 88 -9.87 35.11 20.47
N ASN A 89 -10.30 35.98 19.54
CA ASN A 89 -11.06 37.19 19.83
C ASN A 89 -12.17 37.39 18.79
N LYS A 90 -13.33 37.91 19.20
CA LYS A 90 -14.52 38.13 18.36
C LYS A 90 -14.31 39.11 17.21
N THR A 91 -13.24 39.90 17.25
CA THR A 91 -12.88 40.88 16.20
C THR A 91 -11.69 40.45 15.34
N ASN A 92 -11.08 39.29 15.62
CA ASN A 92 -9.89 38.82 14.92
C ASN A 92 -10.25 37.82 13.82
N THR A 93 -9.34 37.71 12.86
CA THR A 93 -9.34 36.63 11.88
C THR A 93 -8.36 35.54 12.30
N ALA A 94 -8.68 34.28 12.00
CA ALA A 94 -7.77 33.15 12.17
C ALA A 94 -7.71 32.34 10.88
N THR A 95 -6.56 31.71 10.62
CA THR A 95 -6.37 30.78 9.49
C THR A 95 -5.67 29.53 10.00
N ALA A 96 -6.13 28.38 9.57
CA ALA A 96 -5.52 27.08 9.87
C ALA A 96 -5.69 26.13 8.69
N ASN A 97 -4.99 25.00 8.73
CA ASN A 97 -5.14 23.93 7.76
C ASN A 97 -5.55 22.63 8.45
N TYR A 98 -6.26 21.78 7.71
CA TYR A 98 -6.60 20.43 8.15
C TYR A 98 -6.53 19.43 7.00
N TYR A 99 -6.53 18.15 7.36
CA TYR A 99 -6.54 17.02 6.45
C TYR A 99 -7.79 16.18 6.69
N MET A 100 -8.33 15.61 5.61
CA MET A 100 -9.49 14.72 5.68
C MET A 100 -9.25 13.48 4.84
N TYR A 101 -9.52 12.32 5.43
CA TYR A 101 -9.34 11.02 4.81
C TYR A 101 -10.57 10.14 5.00
N LEU A 102 -10.81 9.26 4.03
CA LEU A 102 -11.67 8.10 4.17
C LEU A 102 -10.77 6.85 4.23
N ASN A 103 -10.78 6.16 5.36
CA ASN A 103 -10.13 4.87 5.52
C ASN A 103 -11.13 3.75 5.23
N ILE A 104 -10.99 3.06 4.11
CA ILE A 104 -11.79 1.87 3.77
C ILE A 104 -11.07 0.65 4.34
N GLU A 105 -11.47 0.26 5.55
CA GLU A 105 -10.85 -0.85 6.30
C GLU A 105 -11.15 -2.20 5.67
N ASN A 106 -12.34 -2.35 5.09
CA ASN A 106 -12.69 -3.52 4.31
C ASN A 106 -13.56 -3.11 3.11
N ASN A 107 -13.31 -3.75 1.97
CA ASN A 107 -14.16 -3.68 0.79
C ASN A 107 -13.97 -4.96 -0.01
N THR A 108 -15.02 -5.77 -0.11
CA THR A 108 -14.96 -7.03 -0.86
C THR A 108 -15.62 -6.93 -2.24
N PHE A 109 -16.28 -5.80 -2.56
CA PHE A 109 -17.01 -5.58 -3.81
C PHE A 109 -16.08 -5.68 -5.04
N THR A 110 -16.64 -6.16 -6.15
CA THR A 110 -15.95 -6.25 -7.44
C THR A 110 -16.84 -5.69 -8.52
N TYR A 111 -16.24 -5.24 -9.62
CA TYR A 111 -16.98 -4.93 -10.85
C TYR A 111 -17.71 -6.19 -11.34
N THR A 112 -19.03 -6.11 -11.53
CA THR A 112 -19.76 -7.22 -12.18
C THR A 112 -19.68 -7.11 -13.70
N ASN A 113 -19.56 -5.88 -14.20
CA ASN A 113 -19.28 -5.60 -15.60
C ASN A 113 -18.03 -4.71 -15.70
N THR A 114 -17.12 -5.06 -16.62
CA THR A 114 -15.81 -4.41 -16.74
C THR A 114 -15.95 -2.90 -16.89
N GLY A 115 -15.30 -2.16 -15.99
CA GLY A 115 -15.28 -0.70 -16.01
C GLY A 115 -16.58 0.00 -15.61
N THR A 116 -17.60 -0.73 -15.14
CA THR A 116 -18.86 -0.15 -14.68
C THR A 116 -18.87 -0.08 -13.15
N PRO A 117 -18.77 1.13 -12.55
CA PRO A 117 -18.68 1.29 -11.10
C PRO A 117 -19.89 0.70 -10.35
N GLU A 118 -19.61 0.02 -9.25
CA GLU A 118 -20.60 -0.53 -8.32
C GLU A 118 -20.73 0.34 -7.07
N LEU A 119 -19.62 0.96 -6.64
CA LEU A 119 -19.56 1.83 -5.48
C LEU A 119 -19.09 3.24 -5.88
N LEU A 120 -19.92 4.23 -5.59
CA LEU A 120 -19.62 5.64 -5.82
C LEU A 120 -19.49 6.40 -4.51
N LEU A 121 -18.38 7.12 -4.36
CA LEU A 121 -18.14 8.07 -3.27
C LEU A 121 -18.54 9.49 -3.70
N GLN A 122 -19.39 10.12 -2.91
CA GLN A 122 -19.75 11.53 -3.03
C GLN A 122 -19.28 12.30 -1.79
N VAL A 123 -18.70 13.48 -2.02
CA VAL A 123 -18.32 14.43 -0.97
C VAL A 123 -19.00 15.75 -1.31
N VAL A 124 -19.90 16.23 -0.46
CA VAL A 124 -20.71 17.42 -0.70
C VAL A 124 -20.47 18.43 0.41
N ASP A 125 -20.09 19.66 0.04
CA ASP A 125 -20.03 20.77 0.98
C ASP A 125 -21.46 21.14 1.42
N LYS A 126 -21.74 21.06 2.72
CA LYS A 126 -23.08 21.30 3.26
C LYS A 126 -23.54 22.75 3.10
N THR A 127 -22.61 23.70 3.12
CA THR A 127 -22.95 25.13 3.04
C THR A 127 -23.33 25.51 1.62
N SER A 128 -22.56 25.06 0.63
CA SER A 128 -22.83 25.40 -0.78
C SER A 128 -23.78 24.41 -1.46
N GLY A 129 -23.89 23.17 -0.96
CA GLY A 129 -24.58 22.07 -1.63
C GLY A 129 -23.82 21.50 -2.83
N ASN A 130 -22.62 22.00 -3.12
CA ASN A 130 -21.86 21.61 -4.30
C ASN A 130 -21.06 20.31 -4.05
N PRO A 131 -21.05 19.37 -5.00
CA PRO A 131 -20.18 18.20 -4.93
C PRO A 131 -18.72 18.56 -5.20
N VAL A 132 -17.81 17.90 -4.50
CA VAL A 132 -16.39 17.85 -4.85
C VAL A 132 -16.25 16.92 -6.05
N THR A 133 -15.72 17.45 -7.15
CA THR A 133 -15.57 16.71 -8.42
C THR A 133 -14.12 16.38 -8.77
N ASN A 134 -13.17 16.80 -7.93
CA ASN A 134 -11.75 16.49 -8.12
C ASN A 134 -11.12 16.01 -6.79
N ILE A 135 -10.66 14.76 -6.78
CA ILE A 135 -9.84 14.15 -5.74
C ILE A 135 -8.71 13.42 -6.44
N THR A 136 -7.46 13.72 -6.06
CA THR A 136 -6.27 13.11 -6.66
C THR A 136 -6.32 11.59 -6.56
N GLY A 137 -6.09 10.90 -7.68
CA GLY A 137 -6.05 9.43 -7.74
C GLY A 137 -7.42 8.75 -7.83
N LEU A 138 -8.51 9.51 -7.94
CA LEU A 138 -9.86 8.99 -8.17
C LEU A 138 -10.49 9.60 -9.43
N ASN A 139 -11.24 8.76 -10.16
CA ASN A 139 -11.98 9.19 -11.34
C ASN A 139 -13.40 9.57 -10.95
N TYR A 140 -13.80 10.81 -11.23
CA TYR A 140 -15.19 11.26 -11.07
C TYR A 140 -16.00 10.83 -12.30
N VAL A 141 -17.03 10.03 -12.08
CA VAL A 141 -17.80 9.37 -13.12
C VAL A 141 -19.30 9.60 -12.90
N THR A 142 -20.07 9.44 -13.96
CA THR A 142 -21.54 9.41 -13.90
C THR A 142 -22.01 8.06 -14.40
N VAL A 143 -22.87 7.43 -13.63
CA VAL A 143 -23.41 6.10 -13.89
C VAL A 143 -24.92 6.18 -13.86
N THR A 144 -25.60 5.42 -14.73
CA THR A 144 -27.06 5.31 -14.74
C THR A 144 -27.47 4.01 -14.06
N ASP A 145 -28.33 4.09 -13.05
CA ASP A 145 -28.81 2.94 -12.31
C ASP A 145 -29.95 2.18 -13.04
N GLY A 146 -30.42 1.08 -12.45
CA GLY A 146 -31.50 0.25 -12.97
C GLY A 146 -32.86 0.93 -13.02
N LYS A 147 -33.01 2.12 -12.43
CA LYS A 147 -34.20 2.98 -12.51
C LYS A 147 -34.03 4.13 -13.50
N ASN A 148 -32.98 4.12 -14.32
CA ASN A 148 -32.61 5.20 -15.23
C ASN A 148 -32.31 6.53 -14.52
N THR A 149 -31.83 6.48 -13.28
CA THR A 149 -31.37 7.67 -12.54
C THR A 149 -29.85 7.80 -12.68
N SER A 150 -29.38 8.99 -13.05
CA SER A 150 -27.94 9.26 -13.10
C SER A 150 -27.39 9.63 -11.73
N ILE A 151 -26.27 9.03 -11.38
CA ILE A 151 -25.55 9.21 -10.11
C ILE A 151 -24.10 9.55 -10.45
N SER A 152 -23.61 10.67 -9.92
CA SER A 152 -22.21 11.07 -10.11
C SER A 152 -21.42 10.93 -8.82
N GLY A 153 -20.18 10.46 -8.92
CA GLY A 153 -19.28 10.30 -7.78
C GLY A 153 -17.94 9.71 -8.21
N PHE A 154 -17.04 9.50 -7.24
CA PHE A 154 -15.78 8.84 -7.49
C PHE A 154 -15.94 7.32 -7.44
N ASP A 155 -15.41 6.61 -8.44
CA ASP A 155 -15.40 5.15 -8.42
C ASP A 155 -14.44 4.62 -7.34
N ILE A 156 -15.02 3.94 -6.36
CA ILE A 156 -14.29 3.28 -5.26
C ILE A 156 -14.56 1.77 -5.19
N THR A 157 -15.09 1.18 -6.27
CA THR A 157 -15.58 -0.22 -6.32
C THR A 157 -14.61 -1.22 -5.72
N THR A 158 -13.33 -1.14 -6.05
CA THR A 158 -12.28 -2.03 -5.53
C THR A 158 -11.29 -1.34 -4.60
N LYS A 159 -11.53 -0.06 -4.24
CA LYS A 159 -10.59 0.69 -3.42
C LYS A 159 -10.64 0.19 -1.97
N LYS A 160 -9.45 0.04 -1.38
CA LYS A 160 -9.20 -0.28 0.03
C LYS A 160 -8.15 0.70 0.58
N GLY A 161 -8.08 0.81 1.91
CA GLY A 161 -7.11 1.64 2.60
C GLY A 161 -7.45 3.13 2.61
N LEU A 162 -6.42 3.97 2.76
CA LEU A 162 -6.58 5.39 3.02
C LEU A 162 -6.75 6.20 1.72
N ILE A 163 -7.86 6.91 1.61
CA ILE A 163 -8.15 7.87 0.52
C ILE A 163 -8.06 9.27 1.10
N ALA A 164 -7.14 10.09 0.59
CA ALA A 164 -7.08 11.51 0.94
C ALA A 164 -8.21 12.27 0.22
N LEU A 165 -9.17 12.78 0.98
CA LEU A 165 -10.26 13.61 0.44
C LEU A 165 -9.80 15.05 0.32
N PHE A 166 -9.13 15.56 1.36
CA PHE A 166 -8.52 16.89 1.36
C PHE A 166 -7.11 16.84 1.95
N LEU A 167 -6.16 17.42 1.23
CA LEU A 167 -4.78 17.59 1.67
C LEU A 167 -4.53 19.06 1.98
N ASN A 168 -4.15 19.36 3.23
CA ASN A 168 -3.76 20.69 3.67
C ASN A 168 -4.82 21.78 3.38
N LYS A 169 -6.11 21.46 3.55
CA LYS A 169 -7.23 22.36 3.26
C LYS A 169 -7.23 23.52 4.24
N GLU A 170 -7.13 24.73 3.71
CA GLU A 170 -7.21 25.97 4.49
C GLU A 170 -8.66 26.25 4.92
N ILE A 171 -8.82 26.67 6.17
CA ILE A 171 -10.03 27.24 6.76
C ILE A 171 -9.69 28.58 7.40
N SER A 172 -10.49 29.60 7.12
CA SER A 172 -10.32 30.96 7.65
C SER A 172 -11.59 31.42 8.36
N ALA A 173 -11.45 32.07 9.52
CA ALA A 173 -12.56 32.43 10.41
C ALA A 173 -12.56 33.91 10.79
N SER A 174 -13.76 34.51 10.87
CA SER A 174 -13.98 35.88 11.37
C SER A 174 -15.33 36.01 12.11
N PRO A 175 -15.38 35.79 13.43
CA PRO A 175 -14.39 35.10 14.25
C PRO A 175 -14.55 33.58 14.22
N LYS A 176 -15.60 33.04 13.59
CA LYS A 176 -15.90 31.61 13.56
C LYS A 176 -16.28 31.16 12.16
N THR A 177 -15.71 30.05 11.71
CA THR A 177 -16.11 29.35 10.49
C THR A 177 -16.33 27.88 10.79
N ILE A 178 -17.35 27.32 10.15
CA ILE A 178 -17.65 25.89 10.18
C ILE A 178 -17.67 25.42 8.73
N GLU A 179 -16.79 24.49 8.40
CA GLU A 179 -16.84 23.75 7.15
C GLU A 179 -17.35 22.34 7.46
N GLU A 180 -18.45 21.94 6.84
CA GLU A 180 -19.04 20.61 7.03
C GLU A 180 -19.26 19.95 5.68
N TYR A 181 -18.85 18.71 5.58
CA TYR A 181 -19.00 17.89 4.39
C TYR A 181 -19.89 16.68 4.70
N THR A 182 -20.80 16.37 3.79
CA THR A 182 -21.53 15.10 3.77
C THR A 182 -20.78 14.12 2.88
N ILE A 183 -20.48 12.94 3.41
CA ILE A 183 -19.76 11.89 2.71
C ILE A 183 -20.73 10.73 2.54
N THR A 184 -21.01 10.37 1.29
CA THR A 184 -21.96 9.30 0.95
C THR A 184 -21.28 8.27 0.07
N ILE A 185 -21.44 6.99 0.43
CA ILE A 185 -21.10 5.87 -0.44
C ILE A 185 -22.40 5.23 -0.92
N THR A 186 -22.52 5.08 -2.23
CA THR A 186 -23.69 4.50 -2.90
C THR A 186 -23.28 3.19 -3.57
N LEU A 187 -23.91 2.09 -3.17
CA LEU A 187 -23.96 0.85 -3.93
C LEU A 187 -25.06 0.99 -5.00
N VAL A 188 -24.61 1.09 -6.26
CA VAL A 188 -25.48 1.27 -7.42
C VAL A 188 -26.17 -0.05 -7.74
N ASN A 189 -27.50 -0.04 -7.83
CA ASN A 189 -28.29 -1.18 -8.31
C ASN A 189 -28.55 -0.98 -9.80
N HIS A 190 -27.91 -1.77 -10.64
CA HIS A 190 -27.95 -1.67 -12.10
C HIS A 190 -29.14 -2.43 -12.70
N ASN A 191 -29.29 -2.37 -14.03
CA ASN A 191 -30.30 -3.14 -14.79
C ASN A 191 -29.77 -4.50 -15.28
N PHE A 192 -28.62 -4.95 -14.77
CA PHE A 192 -28.00 -6.24 -15.08
C PHE A 192 -27.73 -7.04 -13.82
N ASP A 193 -27.38 -8.31 -13.97
CA ASP A 193 -27.14 -9.21 -12.85
C ASP A 193 -25.88 -8.78 -12.06
N GLN A 194 -26.05 -8.51 -10.77
CA GLN A 194 -24.99 -8.17 -9.81
C GLN A 194 -24.83 -9.22 -8.70
N ASN A 195 -25.41 -10.41 -8.85
CA ASN A 195 -25.45 -11.45 -7.81
C ASN A 195 -24.06 -11.88 -7.32
N VAL A 196 -23.01 -11.69 -8.12
CA VAL A 196 -21.60 -11.90 -7.71
C VAL A 196 -21.20 -11.06 -6.49
N ASN A 197 -21.92 -9.96 -6.23
CA ASN A 197 -21.69 -9.09 -5.08
C ASN A 197 -22.59 -9.40 -3.86
N THR A 198 -23.37 -10.47 -3.90
CA THR A 198 -24.18 -10.91 -2.75
C THR A 198 -23.28 -11.33 -1.57
N GLY A 199 -23.63 -10.90 -0.36
CA GLY A 199 -22.88 -11.17 0.88
C GLY A 199 -21.65 -10.30 1.08
N LYS A 200 -21.26 -9.51 0.07
CA LYS A 200 -20.10 -8.62 0.15
C LYS A 200 -20.36 -7.40 1.02
N ASN A 201 -19.30 -6.82 1.56
CA ASN A 201 -19.42 -5.73 2.51
C ASN A 201 -18.33 -4.68 2.36
N LEU A 202 -18.64 -3.49 2.89
CA LEU A 202 -17.74 -2.35 2.98
C LEU A 202 -17.79 -1.77 4.40
N ASN A 203 -16.62 -1.40 4.92
CA ASN A 203 -16.44 -0.65 6.16
C ASN A 203 -15.52 0.55 5.89
N GLY A 204 -16.04 1.75 6.11
CA GLY A 204 -15.34 3.01 5.93
C GLY A 204 -15.40 3.90 7.17
N LYS A 205 -14.27 4.52 7.51
CA LYS A 205 -14.14 5.47 8.62
C LYS A 205 -13.57 6.80 8.13
N LEU A 206 -14.19 7.91 8.53
CA LEU A 206 -13.62 9.24 8.30
C LEU A 206 -12.58 9.60 9.35
N ILE A 207 -11.51 10.23 8.90
CA ILE A 207 -10.46 10.78 9.75
C ILE A 207 -10.26 12.23 9.33
N ILE A 208 -10.42 13.14 10.28
CA ILE A 208 -10.16 14.56 10.10
C ILE A 208 -9.26 15.02 11.23
N GLN A 209 -8.17 15.70 10.87
CA GLN A 209 -7.12 16.04 11.81
C GLN A 209 -6.27 17.19 11.31
N LYS A 210 -5.48 17.77 12.21
CA LYS A 210 -4.59 18.89 11.91
C LYS A 210 -3.34 18.45 11.14
N GLU A 211 -2.75 17.32 11.54
CA GLU A 211 -1.49 16.84 10.97
C GLU A 211 -1.72 15.86 9.81
N LYS A 212 -0.79 15.81 8.86
CA LYS A 212 -0.84 14.84 7.75
C LYS A 212 -0.69 13.40 8.28
N ILE A 213 -1.43 12.44 7.75
CA ILE A 213 -1.11 11.01 7.94
C ILE A 213 0.11 10.67 7.09
N ILE A 214 1.13 10.09 7.73
CA ILE A 214 2.36 9.62 7.09
C ILE A 214 2.04 8.35 6.29
N THR A 215 2.22 8.39 4.97
CA THR A 215 1.92 7.27 4.05
C THR A 215 3.09 6.91 3.14
N SER A 216 4.15 7.71 3.13
CA SER A 216 5.29 7.56 2.24
C SER A 216 6.60 7.90 2.93
N VAL A 217 7.72 7.45 2.36
CA VAL A 217 9.05 7.81 2.85
C VAL A 217 9.30 9.33 2.79
N ALA A 218 8.71 10.03 1.81
CA ALA A 218 8.83 11.48 1.65
C ALA A 218 8.22 12.28 2.82
N ASP A 219 7.29 11.68 3.56
CA ASP A 219 6.69 12.31 4.75
C ASP A 219 7.63 12.34 5.95
N VAL A 220 8.65 11.48 5.95
CA VAL A 220 9.56 11.27 7.09
C VAL A 220 11.02 11.53 6.76
N ALA A 221 11.35 11.80 5.50
CA ALA A 221 12.71 11.99 5.01
C ALA A 221 12.88 13.26 4.19
N LYS A 222 14.07 13.84 4.27
CA LYS A 222 14.52 14.98 3.47
C LYS A 222 15.68 14.54 2.58
N SER A 223 15.92 15.28 1.50
CA SER A 223 17.03 15.00 0.59
C SER A 223 18.36 14.97 1.34
N GLY A 224 19.10 13.87 1.20
CA GLY A 224 20.36 13.62 1.91
C GLY A 224 20.23 12.72 3.14
N ASP A 225 19.03 12.45 3.63
CA ASP A 225 18.81 11.51 4.72
C ASP A 225 19.18 10.08 4.31
N ASN A 226 19.68 9.30 5.27
CA ASN A 226 19.97 7.89 5.04
C ASN A 226 18.67 7.10 4.75
N LEU A 227 18.67 6.29 3.67
CA LEU A 227 17.45 5.59 3.23
C LEU A 227 16.99 4.51 4.24
N VAL A 228 17.92 3.82 4.90
CA VAL A 228 17.59 2.83 5.94
C VAL A 228 16.86 3.52 7.09
N THR A 229 17.42 4.63 7.61
CA THR A 229 16.79 5.41 8.68
C THR A 229 15.43 5.97 8.25
N ALA A 230 15.30 6.42 6.99
CA ALA A 230 14.04 6.91 6.46
C ALA A 230 12.92 5.85 6.49
N LEU A 231 13.22 4.61 6.07
CA LEU A 231 12.27 3.49 6.11
C LEU A 231 11.94 3.07 7.54
N GLN A 232 12.92 3.04 8.45
CA GLN A 232 12.68 2.77 9.87
C GLN A 232 11.77 3.84 10.51
N ASN A 233 12.00 5.11 10.19
CA ASN A 233 11.15 6.21 10.62
C ASN A 233 9.73 6.11 10.04
N LEU A 234 9.58 5.67 8.79
CA LEU A 234 8.28 5.45 8.17
C LEU A 234 7.48 4.41 8.98
N SER A 235 8.12 3.29 9.32
CA SER A 235 7.49 2.25 10.13
C SER A 235 7.14 2.73 11.55
N THR A 236 8.04 3.47 12.20
CA THR A 236 7.85 3.92 13.59
C THR A 236 6.81 5.03 13.72
N LYS A 237 6.72 5.92 12.73
CA LYS A 237 5.83 7.10 12.78
C LYS A 237 4.49 6.88 12.08
N SER A 238 4.30 5.72 11.45
CA SER A 238 3.05 5.35 10.79
C SER A 238 2.56 3.98 11.26
N LYS A 239 1.47 3.52 10.65
CA LYS A 239 0.91 2.19 10.87
C LYS A 239 1.12 1.34 9.62
N PRO A 240 1.32 0.02 9.75
CA PRO A 240 1.43 -0.86 8.60
C PRO A 240 0.22 -0.78 7.66
N SER A 241 -0.98 -0.57 8.19
CA SER A 241 -2.22 -0.41 7.39
C SER A 241 -2.21 0.82 6.45
N TYR A 242 -1.32 1.79 6.64
CA TYR A 242 -1.22 2.98 5.80
C TYR A 242 -0.07 2.94 4.81
N THR A 243 0.98 2.18 5.12
CA THR A 243 2.25 2.18 4.38
C THR A 243 2.58 0.84 3.74
N GLY A 244 1.95 -0.24 4.23
CA GLY A 244 2.34 -1.62 3.95
C GLY A 244 3.65 -2.03 4.62
N LEU A 245 4.30 -1.19 5.43
CA LEU A 245 5.61 -1.50 6.02
C LEU A 245 5.44 -2.09 7.43
N TYR A 246 5.76 -3.37 7.57
CA TYR A 246 5.69 -4.11 8.83
C TYR A 246 7.07 -4.25 9.46
N HIS A 247 7.15 -4.11 10.78
CA HIS A 247 8.36 -4.37 11.55
C HIS A 247 8.31 -5.81 12.08
N HIS A 248 9.21 -6.67 11.58
CA HIS A 248 9.25 -8.10 11.87
C HIS A 248 10.00 -8.37 13.18
N ASP A 249 9.54 -7.76 14.26
CA ASP A 249 10.02 -8.06 15.61
C ASP A 249 9.34 -9.31 16.20
N ALA A 250 9.66 -9.63 17.45
CA ALA A 250 9.09 -10.79 18.14
C ALA A 250 7.59 -10.66 18.48
N SER A 251 7.03 -9.45 18.45
CA SER A 251 5.61 -9.18 18.73
C SER A 251 4.72 -9.38 17.50
N LEU A 252 5.29 -9.29 16.29
CA LEU A 252 4.57 -9.53 15.06
C LEU A 252 4.24 -11.01 14.89
N THR A 253 2.97 -11.35 15.08
CA THR A 253 2.46 -12.73 14.95
C THR A 253 2.77 -13.27 13.55
N ASN A 254 3.36 -14.46 13.49
CA ASN A 254 3.82 -15.13 12.25
C ASN A 254 4.85 -14.35 11.42
N GLY A 255 5.37 -13.23 11.94
CA GLY A 255 6.49 -12.51 11.36
C GLY A 255 7.80 -13.28 11.49
N ALA A 256 8.80 -12.79 10.74
CA ALA A 256 10.13 -13.38 10.67
C ALA A 256 10.86 -13.35 12.02
N GLY A 257 10.61 -12.31 12.84
CA GLY A 257 11.22 -12.16 14.17
C GLY A 257 12.69 -11.75 14.14
N ASP A 258 13.17 -11.21 13.02
CA ASP A 258 14.57 -10.85 12.76
C ASP A 258 14.83 -9.34 12.86
N ASN A 259 13.86 -8.58 13.36
CA ASN A 259 13.91 -7.13 13.50
C ASN A 259 14.05 -6.38 12.15
N SER A 260 13.75 -7.05 11.03
CA SER A 260 13.69 -6.42 9.70
C SER A 260 12.42 -5.59 9.50
N TYR A 261 12.40 -4.77 8.46
CA TYR A 261 11.22 -4.02 8.04
C TYR A 261 10.86 -4.44 6.63
N ARG A 262 9.64 -4.93 6.37
CA ARG A 262 9.26 -5.50 5.07
C ARG A 262 7.95 -4.92 4.56
N PHE A 263 7.92 -4.59 3.28
CA PHE A 263 6.71 -4.12 2.62
C PHE A 263 5.79 -5.30 2.28
N ALA A 264 4.49 -5.10 2.47
CA ALA A 264 3.44 -6.09 2.28
C ALA A 264 2.15 -5.43 1.77
N GLY A 265 1.30 -6.23 1.12
CA GLY A 265 -0.03 -5.83 0.64
C GLY A 265 -0.10 -5.67 -0.88
N ALA A 266 -1.25 -5.25 -1.39
CA ALA A 266 -1.53 -5.19 -2.83
C ALA A 266 -0.60 -4.24 -3.60
N ASP A 267 -0.45 -2.99 -3.10
CA ASP A 267 0.36 -1.97 -3.75
C ASP A 267 0.89 -0.92 -2.77
N PRO A 268 1.91 -1.26 -1.95
CA PRO A 268 2.57 -0.29 -1.08
C PRO A 268 3.41 0.72 -1.89
N ASN A 269 3.67 1.88 -1.29
CA ASN A 269 4.52 2.93 -1.88
C ASN A 269 6.02 2.60 -1.74
N ASN A 270 6.45 1.51 -2.38
CA ASN A 270 7.81 0.97 -2.27
C ASN A 270 8.60 0.99 -3.59
N TYR A 271 8.20 1.76 -4.61
CA TYR A 271 8.98 1.90 -5.84
C TYR A 271 10.21 2.80 -5.64
N VAL A 272 11.32 2.42 -6.29
CA VAL A 272 12.57 3.18 -6.35
C VAL A 272 13.09 3.18 -7.79
N CYS A 273 13.62 4.32 -8.24
CA CYS A 273 14.28 4.41 -9.54
C CYS A 273 15.76 4.05 -9.38
N PHE A 274 16.23 3.05 -10.12
CA PHE A 274 17.61 2.58 -10.06
C PHE A 274 18.13 2.24 -11.46
N GLY A 275 19.34 2.69 -11.79
CA GLY A 275 19.94 2.51 -13.11
C GLY A 275 19.65 3.64 -14.11
N SER A 276 18.98 4.72 -13.69
CA SER A 276 18.68 5.90 -14.53
C SER A 276 18.57 7.18 -13.70
N ASP A 277 19.03 8.29 -14.28
CA ASP A 277 18.89 9.66 -13.74
C ASP A 277 17.81 10.47 -14.46
N GLU A 278 17.06 9.85 -15.37
CA GLU A 278 16.00 10.52 -16.12
C GLU A 278 14.94 11.11 -15.18
N ALA A 279 14.40 12.27 -15.57
CA ALA A 279 13.40 12.99 -14.78
C ALA A 279 12.18 12.11 -14.50
N THR A 280 11.68 11.44 -15.54
CA THR A 280 10.71 10.36 -15.44
C THR A 280 11.46 9.03 -15.42
N CYS A 281 11.20 8.19 -14.42
CA CYS A 281 11.88 6.91 -14.32
C CYS A 281 11.37 5.97 -15.42
N PRO A 282 12.24 5.39 -16.28
CA PRO A 282 11.83 4.36 -17.22
C PRO A 282 11.29 3.11 -16.50
N ASN A 283 10.40 2.36 -17.15
CA ASN A 283 9.81 1.15 -16.55
C ASN A 283 10.88 0.08 -16.25
N GLU A 284 11.90 0.00 -17.09
CA GLU A 284 13.07 -0.88 -16.96
C GLU A 284 14.02 -0.47 -15.81
N ASN A 285 13.81 0.72 -15.24
CA ASN A 285 14.58 1.24 -14.11
C ASN A 285 13.74 1.31 -12.82
N LEU A 286 12.50 0.81 -12.86
CA LEU A 286 11.67 0.65 -11.67
C LEU A 286 12.05 -0.61 -10.91
N TYR A 287 12.41 -0.42 -9.65
CA TYR A 287 12.61 -1.47 -8.67
C TYR A 287 11.60 -1.28 -7.54
N ARG A 288 11.35 -2.34 -6.81
CA ARG A 288 10.55 -2.32 -5.58
C ARG A 288 11.47 -2.62 -4.40
N ILE A 289 11.28 -1.89 -3.30
CA ILE A 289 11.96 -2.15 -2.04
C ILE A 289 11.24 -3.32 -1.37
N ILE A 290 11.96 -4.42 -1.15
CA ILE A 290 11.48 -5.54 -0.34
C ILE A 290 11.39 -5.08 1.12
N GLY A 291 12.45 -4.43 1.59
CA GLY A 291 12.54 -4.00 2.97
C GLY A 291 13.92 -3.54 3.41
N VAL A 292 14.05 -3.24 4.69
CA VAL A 292 15.33 -3.13 5.40
C VAL A 292 15.62 -4.47 6.04
N ILE A 293 16.60 -5.20 5.50
CA ILE A 293 17.00 -6.54 5.94
C ILE A 293 18.50 -6.50 6.23
N ASP A 294 18.91 -6.96 7.41
CA ASP A 294 20.31 -6.91 7.86
C ASP A 294 20.94 -5.51 7.72
N GLY A 295 20.19 -4.48 8.12
CA GLY A 295 20.63 -3.08 8.07
C GLY A 295 20.81 -2.50 6.66
N LYS A 296 20.36 -3.19 5.60
CA LYS A 296 20.46 -2.75 4.21
C LYS A 296 19.09 -2.70 3.55
N VAL A 297 18.92 -1.81 2.59
CA VAL A 297 17.70 -1.75 1.77
C VAL A 297 17.82 -2.78 0.65
N LYS A 298 16.95 -3.79 0.65
CA LYS A 298 16.92 -4.83 -0.38
C LYS A 298 15.91 -4.48 -1.47
N LEU A 299 16.33 -4.59 -2.73
CA LEU A 299 15.55 -4.29 -3.92
C LEU A 299 15.24 -5.55 -4.74
N ILE A 300 14.21 -5.47 -5.56
CA ILE A 300 13.90 -6.41 -6.64
C ILE A 300 13.41 -5.66 -7.87
N HIS A 301 13.77 -6.10 -9.08
CA HIS A 301 13.25 -5.52 -10.30
C HIS A 301 11.70 -5.53 -10.31
N ALA A 302 11.03 -4.44 -10.71
CA ALA A 302 9.57 -4.34 -10.55
C ALA A 302 8.80 -5.35 -11.43
N TYR A 303 9.30 -5.64 -12.63
CA TYR A 303 8.49 -6.23 -13.70
C TYR A 303 9.09 -7.44 -14.41
N GLY A 304 10.25 -7.95 -13.99
CA GLY A 304 11.05 -8.93 -14.76
C GLY A 304 12.15 -8.28 -15.59
N ALA A 305 13.35 -8.87 -15.59
CA ALA A 305 14.49 -8.31 -16.31
C ALA A 305 14.46 -8.64 -17.81
N THR A 306 14.96 -7.72 -18.62
CA THR A 306 15.00 -7.88 -20.08
C THR A 306 16.25 -8.62 -20.54
N THR A 307 16.23 -9.13 -21.77
CA THR A 307 17.41 -9.70 -22.44
C THR A 307 18.52 -8.68 -22.63
N ASP A 308 18.21 -7.38 -22.74
CA ASP A 308 19.22 -6.31 -22.73
C ASP A 308 19.97 -6.23 -21.38
N MET A 309 19.30 -6.57 -20.28
CA MET A 309 19.87 -6.55 -18.94
C MET A 309 20.68 -7.81 -18.63
N LEU A 310 20.18 -8.99 -19.01
CA LEU A 310 20.72 -10.28 -18.58
C LEU A 310 21.49 -11.03 -19.69
N GLY A 311 21.38 -10.61 -20.95
CA GLY A 311 21.95 -11.28 -22.11
C GLY A 311 21.13 -12.47 -22.61
N THR A 312 21.51 -13.00 -23.76
CA THR A 312 20.90 -14.17 -24.44
C THR A 312 21.83 -15.39 -24.50
N ASP A 313 22.84 -15.39 -23.64
CA ASP A 313 23.86 -16.43 -23.46
C ASP A 313 23.57 -17.32 -22.25
N GLU A 314 24.22 -18.48 -22.25
CA GLU A 314 24.25 -19.49 -21.19
C GLU A 314 22.90 -19.88 -20.56
N GLY A 315 22.48 -19.18 -19.50
CA GLY A 315 21.26 -19.47 -18.77
C GLY A 315 20.00 -19.11 -19.55
N TYR A 316 20.11 -18.26 -20.57
CA TYR A 316 18.97 -17.83 -21.39
C TYR A 316 18.27 -19.02 -22.05
N ALA A 317 16.94 -19.00 -22.02
CA ALA A 317 16.10 -19.96 -22.71
C ALA A 317 15.38 -19.29 -23.89
N LYS A 318 14.46 -18.36 -23.61
CA LYS A 318 13.61 -17.66 -24.59
C LYS A 318 13.20 -16.30 -24.04
N THR A 319 12.49 -15.51 -24.85
CA THR A 319 11.67 -14.43 -24.28
C THR A 319 10.43 -15.04 -23.59
N TYR A 320 9.85 -14.33 -22.63
CA TYR A 320 8.65 -14.81 -21.93
C TYR A 320 7.49 -15.05 -22.89
N GLN A 321 7.28 -14.12 -23.84
CA GLN A 321 6.25 -14.25 -24.85
C GLN A 321 6.42 -15.53 -25.71
N GLU A 322 7.66 -15.90 -26.07
CA GLU A 322 7.94 -17.13 -26.82
C GLU A 322 7.81 -18.40 -25.98
N ALA A 323 8.20 -18.35 -24.70
CA ALA A 323 8.14 -19.49 -23.80
C ALA A 323 6.71 -19.80 -23.32
N TRP A 324 5.93 -18.76 -23.01
CA TRP A 324 4.68 -18.88 -22.25
C TRP A 324 3.47 -18.22 -22.92
N GLY A 325 3.67 -17.40 -23.95
CA GLY A 325 2.64 -16.51 -24.51
C GLY A 325 1.49 -17.17 -25.29
N SER A 326 1.59 -18.46 -25.66
CA SER A 326 0.55 -19.14 -26.45
C SER A 326 0.21 -20.53 -25.94
N LEU A 327 0.43 -20.83 -24.65
CA LEU A 327 0.12 -22.16 -24.11
C LEU A 327 -1.40 -22.44 -24.17
N SER A 328 -1.78 -23.16 -25.23
CA SER A 328 -3.14 -23.36 -25.73
C SER A 328 -4.08 -24.11 -24.79
N SER A 329 -3.58 -24.66 -23.68
CA SER A 329 -4.37 -25.36 -22.67
C SER A 329 -4.83 -24.47 -21.51
N TYR A 330 -4.28 -23.26 -21.33
CA TYR A 330 -4.57 -22.34 -20.20
C TYR A 330 -4.93 -20.89 -20.64
N GLY A 331 -5.09 -20.66 -21.95
CA GLY A 331 -5.16 -19.30 -22.50
C GLY A 331 -3.78 -18.64 -22.57
N SER A 332 -3.72 -17.41 -23.11
CA SER A 332 -2.45 -16.68 -23.16
C SER A 332 -1.98 -16.35 -21.75
N LEU A 333 -0.90 -16.96 -21.26
CA LEU A 333 -0.39 -16.70 -19.91
C LEU A 333 0.08 -15.25 -19.72
N SER A 334 0.22 -14.49 -20.81
CA SER A 334 0.46 -13.05 -20.76
C SER A 334 -0.70 -12.27 -20.14
N SER A 335 -1.92 -12.81 -20.07
CA SER A 335 -3.07 -12.13 -19.47
C SER A 335 -2.99 -12.02 -17.95
N TYR A 336 -2.18 -12.87 -17.31
CA TYR A 336 -1.94 -12.83 -15.86
C TYR A 336 -0.97 -11.72 -15.47
N TYR A 337 -0.17 -11.23 -16.41
CA TYR A 337 0.88 -10.27 -16.12
C TYR A 337 0.33 -8.93 -15.61
N LYS A 338 0.72 -8.58 -14.38
CA LYS A 338 0.31 -7.37 -13.66
C LYS A 338 1.30 -6.20 -13.83
N GLY A 339 2.41 -6.42 -14.53
CA GLY A 339 3.48 -5.43 -14.69
C GLY A 339 3.32 -4.53 -15.92
N ASN A 340 4.22 -3.54 -16.04
CA ASN A 340 4.27 -2.60 -17.17
C ASN A 340 5.54 -2.76 -18.02
N GLY A 341 6.29 -3.84 -17.83
CA GLY A 341 7.46 -4.18 -18.66
C GLY A 341 7.07 -4.85 -19.98
N ASP A 342 7.93 -4.74 -20.99
CA ASP A 342 7.74 -5.32 -22.31
C ASP A 342 7.99 -6.84 -22.31
N LEU A 343 6.91 -7.64 -22.35
CA LEU A 343 6.98 -9.11 -22.35
C LEU A 343 7.75 -9.71 -23.54
N THR A 344 7.90 -8.96 -24.64
CA THR A 344 8.71 -9.40 -25.80
C THR A 344 10.21 -9.29 -25.53
N LYS A 345 10.60 -8.55 -24.49
CA LYS A 345 11.99 -8.35 -24.08
C LYS A 345 12.33 -9.02 -22.77
N ILE A 346 11.35 -9.30 -21.91
CA ILE A 346 11.58 -10.05 -20.66
C ILE A 346 12.07 -11.45 -21.02
N GLY A 347 13.26 -11.79 -20.52
CA GLY A 347 13.89 -13.08 -20.77
C GLY A 347 13.46 -14.12 -19.74
N THR A 348 13.36 -15.37 -20.17
CA THR A 348 13.33 -16.53 -19.30
C THR A 348 14.70 -17.20 -19.29
N TYR A 349 15.07 -17.69 -18.13
CA TYR A 349 16.36 -18.29 -17.87
C TYR A 349 16.13 -19.64 -17.19
N LYS A 350 17.02 -20.58 -17.44
CA LYS A 350 17.14 -21.78 -16.62
C LYS A 350 17.63 -21.36 -15.24
N TRP A 351 17.27 -22.05 -14.18
CA TRP A 351 17.89 -21.80 -12.89
C TRP A 351 19.37 -22.22 -12.91
N ASN A 352 19.68 -23.36 -13.54
CA ASN A 352 21.03 -23.81 -13.89
C ASN A 352 20.98 -24.78 -15.09
N LYS A 353 21.75 -24.48 -16.15
CA LYS A 353 21.81 -25.27 -17.39
C LYS A 353 22.30 -26.72 -17.22
N THR A 354 23.03 -27.02 -16.16
CA THR A 354 23.68 -28.33 -15.95
C THR A 354 22.80 -29.38 -15.27
N ARG A 355 21.52 -29.07 -15.02
CA ARG A 355 20.57 -29.96 -14.31
C ARG A 355 21.09 -30.39 -12.94
N ASP A 356 21.66 -29.42 -12.24
CA ASP A 356 22.13 -29.52 -10.87
C ASP A 356 21.74 -28.22 -10.14
N ASN A 357 21.21 -28.33 -8.93
CA ASN A 357 20.67 -27.20 -8.19
C ASN A 357 21.72 -26.51 -7.31
N THR A 358 22.99 -26.59 -7.69
CA THR A 358 24.07 -25.81 -7.06
C THR A 358 24.12 -24.39 -7.63
N TRP A 359 23.63 -23.41 -6.85
CA TRP A 359 23.56 -22.00 -7.28
C TRP A 359 24.91 -21.36 -7.56
N SER A 360 25.94 -21.72 -6.79
CA SER A 360 27.28 -21.15 -6.90
C SER A 360 27.94 -21.43 -8.26
N THR A 361 27.54 -22.52 -8.93
CA THR A 361 27.98 -22.91 -10.28
C THR A 361 26.91 -22.67 -11.35
N SER A 362 25.76 -22.10 -10.99
CA SER A 362 24.71 -21.78 -11.95
C SER A 362 25.20 -20.75 -12.95
N THR A 363 25.02 -21.04 -14.25
CA THR A 363 25.34 -20.09 -15.31
C THR A 363 24.46 -18.84 -15.28
N THR A 364 23.21 -18.97 -14.86
CA THR A 364 22.31 -17.82 -14.68
C THR A 364 22.82 -16.90 -13.59
N ASN A 365 23.35 -17.46 -12.51
CA ASN A 365 24.00 -16.70 -11.46
C ASN A 365 25.32 -16.05 -11.93
N THR A 366 26.26 -16.84 -12.46
CA THR A 366 27.63 -16.38 -12.75
C THR A 366 27.70 -15.49 -13.99
N THR A 367 26.96 -15.82 -15.03
CA THR A 367 27.01 -15.12 -16.32
C THR A 367 25.91 -14.07 -16.39
N ASN A 368 24.63 -14.46 -16.32
CA ASN A 368 23.54 -13.52 -16.61
C ASN A 368 23.36 -12.48 -15.48
N LEU A 369 23.35 -12.89 -14.20
CA LEU A 369 23.12 -12.00 -13.06
C LEU A 369 24.38 -11.28 -12.56
N ASN A 370 25.50 -11.99 -12.36
CA ASN A 370 26.69 -11.38 -11.75
C ASN A 370 27.79 -10.96 -12.74
N THR A 371 27.58 -11.15 -14.05
CA THR A 371 28.45 -10.58 -15.09
C THR A 371 27.69 -9.62 -15.99
N ASN A 372 26.70 -10.11 -16.75
CA ASN A 372 26.00 -9.31 -17.77
C ASN A 372 25.21 -8.16 -17.15
N TYR A 373 24.41 -8.43 -16.12
CA TYR A 373 23.62 -7.39 -15.46
C TYR A 373 24.48 -6.31 -14.78
N ILE A 374 25.60 -6.71 -14.16
CA ILE A 374 26.54 -5.74 -13.58
C ILE A 374 27.18 -4.88 -14.68
N ALA A 375 27.57 -5.48 -15.81
CA ALA A 375 28.09 -4.75 -16.97
C ALA A 375 27.04 -3.81 -17.59
N TYR A 376 25.77 -4.25 -17.65
CA TYR A 376 24.65 -3.44 -18.08
C TYR A 376 24.52 -2.18 -17.20
N LEU A 377 24.51 -2.32 -15.88
CA LEU A 377 24.45 -1.19 -14.95
C LEU A 377 25.65 -0.25 -15.11
N ASP A 378 26.85 -0.82 -15.26
CA ASP A 378 28.09 -0.06 -15.48
C ASP A 378 28.02 0.79 -16.75
N SER A 379 27.48 0.22 -17.83
CA SER A 379 27.31 0.90 -19.12
C SER A 379 26.36 2.10 -19.04
N LYS A 380 25.41 2.09 -18.09
CA LYS A 380 24.54 3.25 -17.82
C LYS A 380 25.28 4.30 -17.01
N ASN A 381 25.84 3.89 -15.88
CA ASN A 381 26.73 4.69 -15.05
C ASN A 381 27.35 3.80 -13.96
N THR A 382 28.67 3.81 -13.82
CA THR A 382 29.42 3.05 -12.81
C THR A 382 28.92 3.23 -11.38
N LYS A 383 28.31 4.37 -11.04
CA LYS A 383 27.73 4.59 -9.70
C LYS A 383 26.70 3.52 -9.32
N TRP A 384 25.91 3.02 -10.27
CA TRP A 384 24.83 2.08 -9.98
C TRP A 384 25.37 0.76 -9.44
N LYS A 385 26.38 0.17 -10.09
CA LYS A 385 27.00 -1.07 -9.56
C LYS A 385 27.72 -0.85 -8.22
N ILE A 386 28.25 0.36 -7.98
CA ILE A 386 28.90 0.71 -6.70
C ILE A 386 27.88 0.81 -5.56
N MET A 387 26.64 1.22 -5.83
CA MET A 387 25.59 1.27 -4.82
C MET A 387 25.19 -0.12 -4.30
N ILE A 388 25.55 -1.20 -5.00
CA ILE A 388 25.15 -2.57 -4.64
C ILE A 388 26.18 -3.21 -3.70
N ALA A 389 25.70 -3.62 -2.53
CA ALA A 389 26.50 -4.34 -1.54
C ALA A 389 26.71 -5.79 -1.95
N ASP A 390 27.85 -6.35 -1.54
CA ASP A 390 28.01 -7.81 -1.55
C ASP A 390 27.09 -8.42 -0.49
N THR A 391 26.44 -9.52 -0.85
CA THR A 391 25.48 -10.23 -0.02
C THR A 391 25.89 -11.69 0.05
N THR A 392 25.93 -12.24 1.25
CA THR A 392 26.02 -13.70 1.44
C THR A 392 24.61 -14.28 1.35
N TRP A 393 24.35 -14.98 0.27
CA TRP A 393 23.12 -15.71 0.01
C TRP A 393 23.20 -17.11 0.61
N TYR A 394 22.19 -17.49 1.37
CA TYR A 394 21.95 -18.87 1.78
C TYR A 394 21.04 -19.52 0.75
N VAL A 395 21.38 -20.71 0.27
CA VAL A 395 20.71 -21.31 -0.91
C VAL A 395 20.32 -22.78 -0.69
N GLY A 396 20.38 -23.29 0.54
CA GLY A 396 20.03 -24.68 0.85
C GLY A 396 19.20 -24.81 2.11
N GLY A 397 19.03 -26.04 2.56
CA GLY A 397 18.40 -26.35 3.85
C GLY A 397 16.87 -26.44 3.86
N MET A 398 16.20 -26.29 2.72
CA MET A 398 14.73 -26.32 2.65
C MET A 398 14.23 -27.45 1.75
N THR A 399 13.33 -28.29 2.24
CA THR A 399 12.57 -29.25 1.43
C THR A 399 11.22 -28.66 1.04
N SER A 400 10.50 -29.27 0.10
CA SER A 400 9.15 -28.82 -0.28
C SER A 400 8.18 -28.78 0.91
N THR A 401 8.36 -29.66 1.91
CA THR A 401 7.59 -29.66 3.16
C THR A 401 7.74 -28.35 3.96
N TYR A 402 8.90 -27.69 3.90
CA TYR A 402 9.17 -26.46 4.65
C TYR A 402 9.07 -25.20 3.80
N GLY A 403 9.11 -25.33 2.47
CA GLY A 403 8.87 -24.24 1.51
C GLY A 403 7.43 -24.19 1.03
N ALA A 404 7.12 -24.91 -0.04
CA ALA A 404 5.85 -24.85 -0.76
C ALA A 404 4.65 -25.37 0.06
N LEU A 405 4.83 -26.40 0.89
CA LEU A 405 3.75 -27.00 1.69
C LEU A 405 3.64 -26.40 3.10
N SER A 406 4.28 -25.25 3.33
CA SER A 406 4.28 -24.57 4.62
C SER A 406 4.13 -23.07 4.49
N ASN A 407 4.17 -22.41 5.63
CA ASN A 407 3.88 -21.00 5.81
C ASN A 407 5.14 -20.11 5.75
N ALA A 408 4.92 -18.80 5.75
CA ALA A 408 5.98 -17.78 5.60
C ALA A 408 7.12 -17.95 6.61
N LYS A 409 6.76 -18.18 7.88
CA LYS A 409 7.73 -18.28 8.99
C LYS A 409 8.57 -19.55 8.90
N THR A 410 7.97 -20.65 8.46
CA THR A 410 8.69 -21.93 8.30
C THR A 410 9.69 -21.83 7.16
N ALA A 411 9.27 -21.34 5.99
CA ALA A 411 10.15 -21.10 4.86
C ALA A 411 11.31 -20.16 5.26
N TYR A 412 11.00 -19.04 5.91
CA TYR A 412 12.00 -18.10 6.43
C TYR A 412 13.05 -18.78 7.31
N ASN A 413 12.61 -19.61 8.26
CA ASN A 413 13.50 -20.27 9.22
C ASN A 413 14.52 -21.17 8.53
N TYR A 414 14.12 -21.88 7.47
CA TYR A 414 14.99 -22.78 6.71
C TYR A 414 15.77 -22.10 5.58
N GLU A 415 15.32 -20.94 5.08
CA GLU A 415 16.09 -20.17 4.09
C GLU A 415 17.19 -19.35 4.76
N VAL A 416 16.85 -18.53 5.75
CA VAL A 416 17.75 -17.51 6.30
C VAL A 416 17.70 -17.37 7.83
N GLY A 417 16.72 -17.99 8.49
CA GLY A 417 16.50 -17.91 9.93
C GLY A 417 17.33 -18.91 10.74
N ALA A 418 16.71 -19.53 11.75
CA ALA A 418 17.41 -20.36 12.73
C ALA A 418 17.89 -21.71 12.17
N ASN A 419 17.20 -22.25 11.15
CA ASN A 419 17.44 -23.58 10.59
C ASN A 419 18.13 -23.53 9.22
N LYS A 420 18.61 -22.35 8.80
CA LYS A 420 19.27 -22.20 7.51
C LYS A 420 20.47 -23.11 7.36
N ASP A 421 20.70 -23.59 6.14
CA ASP A 421 21.93 -24.29 5.80
C ASP A 421 23.06 -23.28 5.55
N ALA A 422 23.98 -23.17 6.50
CA ALA A 422 25.14 -22.30 6.42
C ALA A 422 26.28 -22.87 5.55
N THR A 423 26.20 -24.13 5.10
CA THR A 423 27.23 -24.77 4.27
C THR A 423 27.06 -24.47 2.78
N THR A 424 25.83 -24.22 2.35
CA THR A 424 25.52 -23.84 0.97
C THR A 424 25.27 -22.34 0.87
N THR A 425 26.36 -21.57 0.82
CA THR A 425 26.31 -20.11 0.67
C THR A 425 27.08 -19.62 -0.55
N LEU A 426 26.68 -18.46 -1.05
CA LEU A 426 27.38 -17.74 -2.11
C LEU A 426 27.44 -16.26 -1.75
N THR A 427 28.62 -15.66 -1.82
CA THR A 427 28.74 -14.19 -1.75
C THR A 427 28.75 -13.61 -3.16
N SER A 428 27.73 -12.83 -3.48
CA SER A 428 27.58 -12.16 -4.76
C SER A 428 26.77 -10.86 -4.60
N LYS A 429 26.77 -10.01 -5.63
CA LYS A 429 25.98 -8.77 -5.60
C LYS A 429 24.52 -9.04 -5.90
N ILE A 430 24.27 -9.87 -6.90
CA ILE A 430 22.94 -10.09 -7.47
C ILE A 430 22.51 -11.52 -7.16
N GLY A 431 21.28 -11.65 -6.66
CA GLY A 431 20.58 -12.91 -6.51
C GLY A 431 19.15 -12.80 -7.03
N LEU A 432 18.28 -13.66 -6.51
CA LEU A 432 16.84 -13.66 -6.76
C LEU A 432 16.08 -13.48 -5.44
N MET A 433 14.76 -13.39 -5.51
CA MET A 433 13.93 -13.39 -4.29
C MET A 433 14.01 -14.72 -3.56
N TYR A 434 13.86 -14.66 -2.24
CA TYR A 434 13.57 -15.83 -1.41
C TYR A 434 12.07 -16.18 -1.46
N VAL A 435 11.73 -17.44 -1.19
CA VAL A 435 10.34 -17.90 -1.02
C VAL A 435 9.67 -17.13 0.12
N SER A 436 10.36 -16.98 1.25
CA SER A 436 9.85 -16.20 2.39
C SER A 436 9.66 -14.73 2.09
N GLU A 437 10.45 -14.15 1.19
CA GLU A 437 10.22 -12.76 0.74
C GLU A 437 8.92 -12.65 -0.05
N TYR A 438 8.67 -13.58 -0.98
CA TYR A 438 7.41 -13.65 -1.71
C TYR A 438 6.22 -13.79 -0.77
N TYR A 439 6.31 -14.68 0.23
CA TYR A 439 5.26 -14.80 1.25
C TYR A 439 5.08 -13.47 2.00
N TYR A 440 6.14 -12.90 2.58
CA TYR A 440 6.01 -11.64 3.32
C TYR A 440 5.61 -10.42 2.45
N GLY A 441 5.58 -10.56 1.12
CA GLY A 441 5.00 -9.58 0.20
C GLY A 441 3.48 -9.39 0.33
N ALA A 442 2.74 -10.35 0.91
CA ALA A 442 1.31 -10.20 1.21
C ALA A 442 1.05 -9.71 2.64
N THR A 443 -0.17 -9.26 2.93
CA THR A 443 -0.56 -8.88 4.31
C THR A 443 -0.51 -10.08 5.28
N PRO A 444 -0.39 -9.82 6.60
CA PRO A 444 -0.28 -10.88 7.62
C PRO A 444 -1.37 -11.96 7.61
N ASP A 445 -2.56 -11.62 7.10
CA ASP A 445 -3.70 -12.54 7.01
C ASP A 445 -3.39 -13.78 6.16
N TYR A 446 -2.44 -13.69 5.22
CA TYR A 446 -2.07 -14.79 4.33
C TYR A 446 -0.86 -15.60 4.82
N TRP A 447 -0.08 -15.10 5.78
CA TRP A 447 1.23 -15.69 6.12
C TRP A 447 1.18 -17.11 6.68
N MET A 448 0.00 -17.57 7.08
CA MET A 448 -0.23 -18.94 7.58
C MET A 448 -0.60 -19.94 6.49
N LEU A 449 -0.97 -19.46 5.30
CA LEU A 449 -1.33 -20.33 4.18
C LEU A 449 -0.07 -21.02 3.63
N PRO A 450 -0.19 -22.27 3.16
CA PRO A 450 0.86 -22.91 2.39
C PRO A 450 1.03 -22.22 1.03
N GLY A 451 2.20 -22.36 0.42
CA GLY A 451 2.46 -21.98 -0.97
C GLY A 451 1.63 -22.73 -1.99
N PHE A 452 1.33 -24.00 -1.71
CA PHE A 452 0.58 -24.90 -2.58
C PHE A 452 -0.30 -25.86 -1.76
N ASP A 453 -1.59 -25.90 -2.09
CA ASP A 453 -2.53 -26.91 -1.60
C ASP A 453 -2.57 -28.07 -2.60
N GLN A 454 -2.24 -29.27 -2.12
CA GLN A 454 -2.22 -30.48 -2.95
C GLN A 454 -3.60 -30.89 -3.47
N ASN A 455 -4.68 -30.38 -2.88
CA ASN A 455 -6.05 -30.58 -3.36
C ASN A 455 -6.55 -29.44 -4.26
N GLY A 456 -5.72 -28.40 -4.42
CA GLY A 456 -6.05 -27.27 -5.26
C GLY A 456 -6.08 -27.66 -6.74
N HIS A 457 -6.88 -26.93 -7.51
CA HIS A 457 -7.00 -27.13 -8.96
C HIS A 457 -7.46 -25.84 -9.65
N PRO A 458 -7.16 -25.65 -10.95
CA PRO A 458 -7.75 -24.57 -11.72
C PRO A 458 -9.27 -24.71 -11.79
N ASN A 459 -9.98 -23.57 -11.84
CA ASN A 459 -11.39 -23.54 -12.20
C ASN A 459 -11.62 -24.07 -13.63
N GLU A 460 -12.90 -24.32 -14.00
CA GLU A 460 -13.27 -24.93 -15.29
C GLU A 460 -12.72 -24.14 -16.51
N ASP A 461 -12.73 -22.81 -16.41
CA ASP A 461 -12.24 -21.84 -17.37
C ASP A 461 -10.73 -21.58 -17.27
N LYS A 462 -10.06 -22.17 -16.27
CA LYS A 462 -8.61 -22.15 -16.02
C LYS A 462 -8.02 -20.74 -15.86
N THR A 463 -8.85 -19.80 -15.44
CA THR A 463 -8.50 -18.39 -15.19
C THR A 463 -8.07 -18.14 -13.75
N THR A 464 -8.39 -19.04 -12.83
CA THR A 464 -8.15 -18.90 -11.39
C THR A 464 -7.82 -20.25 -10.77
N TRP A 465 -6.92 -20.27 -9.78
CA TRP A 465 -6.66 -21.43 -8.95
C TRP A 465 -7.63 -21.47 -7.76
N ILE A 466 -8.21 -22.65 -7.49
CA ILE A 466 -9.06 -22.92 -6.34
C ILE A 466 -8.25 -23.78 -5.38
N GLY A 467 -7.85 -23.21 -4.24
CA GLY A 467 -7.09 -23.91 -3.21
C GLY A 467 -7.07 -23.14 -1.88
N GLU A 468 -6.75 -23.83 -0.80
CA GLU A 468 -6.52 -23.22 0.52
C GLU A 468 -5.04 -22.86 0.71
N ASP A 469 -4.49 -22.10 -0.25
CA ASP A 469 -3.08 -21.77 -0.37
C ASP A 469 -2.83 -20.29 -0.74
N TYR A 470 -1.58 -19.98 -1.05
CA TYR A 470 -1.10 -18.62 -1.28
C TYR A 470 -1.70 -17.92 -2.50
N THR A 471 -2.41 -18.63 -3.38
CA THR A 471 -3.16 -18.01 -4.47
C THR A 471 -4.24 -17.05 -3.96
N LYS A 472 -4.72 -17.22 -2.73
CA LYS A 472 -5.62 -16.24 -2.07
C LYS A 472 -4.99 -14.87 -1.89
N ALA A 473 -3.66 -14.78 -1.84
CA ALA A 473 -2.91 -13.54 -1.77
C ALA A 473 -2.63 -12.92 -3.15
N TYR A 474 -3.08 -13.51 -4.27
CA TYR A 474 -2.73 -13.11 -5.63
C TYR A 474 -2.85 -11.60 -5.89
N ASN A 475 -3.95 -11.00 -5.44
CA ASN A 475 -4.23 -9.57 -5.58
C ASN A 475 -3.67 -8.71 -4.43
N ASP A 476 -3.44 -9.32 -3.26
CA ASP A 476 -2.99 -8.64 -2.05
C ASP A 476 -1.48 -8.87 -1.76
N ASN A 477 -0.73 -9.36 -2.75
CA ASN A 477 0.71 -9.53 -2.74
C ASN A 477 1.36 -8.72 -3.88
N TRP A 478 2.08 -7.66 -3.52
CA TRP A 478 2.74 -6.77 -4.48
C TRP A 478 3.90 -7.42 -5.22
N MET A 479 4.49 -8.49 -4.66
CA MET A 479 5.60 -9.21 -5.31
C MET A 479 5.13 -10.08 -6.47
N ASN A 480 3.86 -10.49 -6.45
CA ASN A 480 3.27 -11.29 -7.50
C ASN A 480 3.07 -10.47 -8.78
N THR A 481 3.88 -10.75 -9.79
CA THR A 481 3.78 -10.11 -11.12
C THR A 481 2.85 -10.84 -12.08
N GLY A 482 2.36 -12.04 -11.70
CA GLY A 482 1.59 -12.90 -12.60
C GLY A 482 2.44 -13.55 -13.70
N LEU A 483 3.73 -13.72 -13.46
CA LEU A 483 4.66 -14.47 -14.31
C LEU A 483 5.11 -15.73 -13.59
N ASN A 484 5.66 -16.70 -14.32
CA ASN A 484 6.44 -17.77 -13.70
C ASN A 484 7.86 -17.26 -13.42
N GLU A 485 8.28 -17.28 -12.15
CA GLU A 485 9.46 -16.59 -11.64
C GLU A 485 10.32 -17.53 -10.79
N TRP A 486 11.63 -17.54 -11.01
CA TRP A 486 12.55 -18.26 -10.15
C TRP A 486 12.69 -17.59 -8.79
N THR A 487 12.77 -18.40 -7.74
CA THR A 487 13.37 -17.99 -6.48
C THR A 487 14.84 -18.44 -6.44
N ILE A 488 15.62 -17.88 -5.52
CA ILE A 488 17.00 -18.36 -5.33
C ILE A 488 17.04 -19.73 -4.63
N SER A 489 15.97 -20.12 -3.95
CA SER A 489 15.98 -21.28 -3.07
C SER A 489 15.85 -22.58 -3.85
N ARG A 490 16.68 -23.56 -3.51
CA ARG A 490 16.63 -24.92 -4.05
C ARG A 490 15.95 -25.88 -3.06
N THR A 491 15.52 -27.04 -3.52
CA THR A 491 15.16 -28.12 -2.59
C THR A 491 16.41 -28.86 -2.12
N PHE A 492 16.46 -29.22 -0.85
CA PHE A 492 17.60 -29.94 -0.28
C PHE A 492 17.63 -31.42 -0.69
N ASP A 493 16.46 -32.03 -0.83
CA ASP A 493 16.23 -33.46 -1.00
C ASP A 493 16.22 -33.94 -2.45
N ASP A 494 16.24 -33.02 -3.42
CA ASP A 494 16.35 -33.33 -4.84
C ASP A 494 17.38 -32.39 -5.48
N SER A 495 18.27 -32.93 -6.30
CA SER A 495 19.40 -32.19 -6.87
C SER A 495 19.06 -31.44 -8.15
N ASP A 496 17.90 -31.66 -8.78
CA ASP A 496 17.59 -31.05 -10.08
C ASP A 496 16.40 -30.07 -10.08
N ILE A 497 15.90 -29.68 -8.90
CA ILE A 497 14.76 -28.75 -8.78
C ILE A 497 15.08 -27.53 -7.88
N ALA A 498 14.38 -26.43 -8.15
CA ALA A 498 14.38 -25.22 -7.35
C ALA A 498 12.96 -24.69 -7.17
N PHE A 499 12.75 -23.84 -6.15
CA PHE A 499 11.45 -23.24 -5.90
C PHE A 499 11.15 -22.12 -6.90
N ASP A 500 9.91 -22.06 -7.34
CA ASP A 500 9.40 -21.03 -8.23
C ASP A 500 8.07 -20.46 -7.72
N VAL A 501 7.69 -19.31 -8.27
CA VAL A 501 6.36 -18.75 -8.15
C VAL A 501 5.70 -18.81 -9.52
N ASN A 502 4.49 -19.35 -9.60
CA ASN A 502 3.79 -19.45 -10.87
C ASN A 502 2.80 -18.30 -11.12
N VAL A 503 2.20 -18.28 -12.32
CA VAL A 503 1.22 -17.27 -12.75
C VAL A 503 -0.03 -17.15 -11.87
N TYR A 504 -0.38 -18.17 -11.07
CA TYR A 504 -1.51 -18.12 -10.13
C TYR A 504 -1.11 -17.63 -8.73
N GLY A 505 0.19 -17.37 -8.52
CA GLY A 505 0.75 -17.00 -7.23
C GLY A 505 1.02 -18.20 -6.30
N LEU A 506 1.07 -19.42 -6.85
CA LEU A 506 1.51 -20.60 -6.11
C LEU A 506 3.02 -20.56 -5.94
N VAL A 507 3.49 -21.09 -4.81
CA VAL A 507 4.90 -21.48 -4.66
C VAL A 507 5.00 -22.97 -4.97
N TYR A 508 5.78 -23.33 -5.98
CA TYR A 508 5.98 -24.70 -6.43
C TYR A 508 7.47 -25.03 -6.56
N VAL A 509 7.79 -26.13 -7.26
CA VAL A 509 9.15 -26.50 -7.63
C VAL A 509 9.22 -26.83 -9.11
N ASP A 510 10.29 -26.42 -9.78
CA ASP A 510 10.50 -26.68 -11.20
C ASP A 510 11.95 -27.12 -11.46
N PHE A 511 12.16 -27.82 -12.57
CA PHE A 511 13.46 -28.34 -12.97
C PHE A 511 14.41 -27.21 -13.33
N VAL A 512 15.59 -27.22 -12.71
CA VAL A 512 16.56 -26.12 -12.80
C VAL A 512 17.09 -25.91 -14.22
N ASP A 513 17.11 -26.94 -15.06
CA ASP A 513 17.61 -26.88 -16.43
C ASP A 513 16.56 -26.41 -17.44
N GLY A 514 15.33 -26.16 -17.00
CA GLY A 514 14.19 -25.84 -17.87
C GLY A 514 14.02 -26.92 -18.93
N SER A 515 13.86 -28.18 -18.50
CA SER A 515 13.83 -29.38 -19.36
C SER A 515 12.76 -29.34 -20.46
N ASP A 516 11.73 -28.51 -20.28
CA ASP A 516 10.70 -28.20 -21.28
C ASP A 516 11.13 -27.14 -22.33
N GLY A 517 12.37 -26.64 -22.21
CA GLY A 517 12.96 -25.61 -23.05
C GLY A 517 12.42 -24.20 -22.83
N ARG A 518 11.71 -23.93 -21.72
CA ARG A 518 11.06 -22.62 -21.45
C ARG A 518 11.85 -21.77 -20.45
N GLY A 519 12.29 -22.35 -19.34
CA GLY A 519 12.84 -21.57 -18.22
C GLY A 519 11.83 -20.58 -17.63
N LEU A 520 12.21 -19.88 -16.55
CA LEU A 520 11.37 -18.93 -15.83
C LEU A 520 12.01 -17.55 -15.76
N VAL A 521 11.21 -16.53 -15.42
CA VAL A 521 11.68 -15.15 -15.31
C VAL A 521 12.66 -15.03 -14.16
N ALA A 522 13.80 -14.39 -14.43
CA ALA A 522 14.75 -13.98 -13.40
C ALA A 522 14.52 -12.51 -13.06
N ARG A 523 14.22 -12.20 -11.80
CA ARG A 523 14.18 -10.83 -11.29
C ARG A 523 15.39 -10.56 -10.41
N PRO A 524 16.36 -9.76 -10.90
CA PRO A 524 17.49 -9.34 -10.10
C PRO A 524 17.03 -8.77 -8.76
N SER A 525 17.56 -9.34 -7.68
CA SER A 525 17.39 -8.86 -6.32
C SER A 525 18.73 -8.66 -5.65
N PHE A 526 18.89 -7.56 -4.93
CA PHE A 526 20.16 -7.18 -4.32
C PHE A 526 19.96 -6.17 -3.19
N SER A 527 20.96 -6.10 -2.30
CA SER A 527 20.99 -5.14 -1.22
C SER A 527 21.81 -3.91 -1.60
N LEU A 528 21.28 -2.72 -1.31
CA LEU A 528 22.04 -1.50 -1.41
C LEU A 528 23.06 -1.40 -0.28
N SER A 529 24.17 -0.70 -0.55
CA SER A 529 25.10 -0.27 0.48
C SER A 529 24.37 0.56 1.53
N SER A 530 24.75 0.44 2.81
CA SER A 530 24.06 1.14 3.90
C SER A 530 24.22 2.67 3.83
N SER A 531 25.17 3.19 3.04
CA SER A 531 25.42 4.62 2.86
C SER A 531 24.42 5.33 1.97
N ILE A 532 23.54 4.61 1.25
CA ILE A 532 22.63 5.21 0.28
C ILE A 532 21.66 6.20 0.93
N LYS A 533 21.49 7.34 0.27
CA LYS A 533 20.67 8.45 0.73
C LYS A 533 19.42 8.59 -0.12
N PHE A 534 18.32 8.93 0.55
CA PHE A 534 17.10 9.41 -0.07
C PHE A 534 17.32 10.80 -0.68
N THR A 535 16.69 11.09 -1.82
CA THR A 535 16.68 12.44 -2.40
C THR A 535 15.28 13.00 -2.56
N SER A 536 14.35 12.22 -3.08
CA SER A 536 12.98 12.64 -3.38
C SER A 536 12.11 11.42 -3.71
N GLY A 537 10.82 11.63 -3.97
CA GLY A 537 9.88 10.61 -4.43
C GLY A 537 9.05 9.99 -3.30
N GLU A 538 7.78 9.78 -3.58
CA GLU A 538 6.83 9.21 -2.61
C GLU A 538 6.84 7.68 -2.61
N GLY A 539 7.45 7.05 -3.62
CA GLY A 539 7.52 5.60 -3.75
C GLY A 539 6.38 4.98 -4.56
N THR A 540 5.65 5.77 -5.33
CA THR A 540 4.70 5.26 -6.34
C THR A 540 5.41 4.97 -7.65
N ALA A 541 4.83 4.19 -8.56
CA ALA A 541 5.44 3.91 -9.86
C ALA A 541 5.72 5.18 -10.69
N VAL A 542 4.87 6.21 -10.58
CA VAL A 542 5.00 7.48 -11.31
C VAL A 542 5.87 8.51 -10.58
N ASN A 543 6.02 8.38 -9.26
CA ASN A 543 6.86 9.22 -8.42
C ASN A 543 7.75 8.34 -7.51
N PRO A 544 8.64 7.51 -8.08
CA PRO A 544 9.37 6.52 -7.31
C PRO A 544 10.51 7.19 -6.54
N ILE A 545 10.93 6.55 -5.46
CA ILE A 545 12.02 7.03 -4.61
C ILE A 545 13.27 7.24 -5.47
N ARG A 546 13.92 8.38 -5.30
CA ARG A 546 15.21 8.71 -5.90
C ARG A 546 16.29 8.60 -4.83
N ILE A 547 17.46 8.13 -5.25
CA ILE A 547 18.56 7.79 -4.35
C ILE A 547 19.90 8.29 -4.89
N LYS A 548 20.87 8.46 -3.98
CA LYS A 548 22.26 8.79 -4.30
C LYS A 548 23.24 8.17 -3.30
N LEU A 549 24.52 8.18 -3.66
CA LEU A 549 25.63 7.80 -2.76
C LEU A 549 25.86 8.84 -1.65
#